data_AF-A0A1J0AKZ6-F1
#
_entry.id   AF-A0A1J0AKZ6-F1
#
_cell.length_a   1.000
_cell.length_b   1.000
_cell.length_c   1.000
_cell.angle_alpha   90.00
_cell.angle_beta   90.00
_cell.angle_gamma   90.00
#
_symmetry.space_group_name_H-M   'P 1'
#
loop_
_entity.id
_entity.type
_entity.pdbx_description
1 polymer ?
#
loop_
_entity_poly.entity_id
_entity_poly.type
_entity_poly.pdbx_seq_one_letter_code
_entity_poly.pdbx_strand_id
1 'polypeptide(L)'
;MKKKIWIISIPIILLLLGLFFYFTKSEKPSDLANAFEKSIQNEDSKTLYKLVALDKDIHWTHNDAKNIIKYLKKDQSDLEDQLKLLHAQASYYESNGKVSNMISQKYPGESITNIGPFYIKREKSIFGDKYVLKARGYKVQVETEKDAKLTFDGIDVDSNKEYQNMGYYGPGVYSLKGSKKYDYTTVDNEKEIVLFDPEDFDESVSLDLSGETINVSSEIPHTKLIVNGKVAQDEINEEDSFGPVADNITIQGASTFPWGEGKSKEIKVKGNNDDEYDITPSPIVNDDMKNTVKSLINSFAKNRVAAKEKKNISLLKNVSDNLRKEYNDEISTYDDQNYYQGKALGTRIDFSKASYEKENGGKEILSVPVEFHTKSRNAYEFINSDVEDKYDEEIIGLEYNPNKKSWVIDSEESDYSSGGNDYMSASSVEKTTF
;
A
#
# COMPACT_ATOMS: atom_id res chain seq x y z
N MET A 1 -53.12 -80.10 12.81
CA MET A 1 -51.88 -80.82 13.22
C MET A 1 -50.95 -80.80 12.02
N LYS A 2 -49.91 -79.96 12.03
CA LYS A 2 -48.54 -80.16 12.56
C LYS A 2 -47.56 -80.58 11.44
N LYS A 3 -46.48 -79.81 11.37
CA LYS A 3 -45.16 -80.06 10.75
C LYS A 3 -45.01 -79.80 9.25
N LYS A 4 -44.82 -78.52 8.91
CA LYS A 4 -43.81 -78.10 7.92
C LYS A 4 -42.61 -77.53 8.68
N ILE A 5 -41.52 -77.36 7.94
CA ILE A 5 -40.18 -76.91 8.34
C ILE A 5 -39.28 -78.11 8.61
N TRP A 6 -38.47 -78.45 7.62
CA TRP A 6 -37.01 -78.46 7.70
C TRP A 6 -36.46 -78.55 6.27
N ILE A 7 -35.25 -78.06 6.05
CA ILE A 7 -34.46 -78.06 4.79
C ILE A 7 -34.64 -76.84 3.85
N ILE A 8 -34.65 -75.61 4.38
CA ILE A 8 -34.17 -74.39 3.64
C ILE A 8 -33.30 -73.50 4.56
N SER A 9 -33.01 -73.92 5.79
CA SER A 9 -32.30 -73.09 6.77
C SER A 9 -30.77 -73.07 6.61
N ILE A 10 -30.16 -74.11 6.02
CA ILE A 10 -28.69 -74.25 6.00
C ILE A 10 -27.99 -73.30 4.98
N PRO A 11 -28.49 -73.11 3.74
CA PRO A 11 -27.83 -72.22 2.78
C PRO A 11 -27.96 -70.74 3.17
N ILE A 12 -29.10 -70.35 3.73
CA ILE A 12 -29.37 -68.96 4.16
C ILE A 12 -28.54 -68.64 5.41
N ILE A 13 -28.37 -69.59 6.33
CA ILE A 13 -27.49 -69.43 7.50
C ILE A 13 -26.01 -69.36 7.07
N LEU A 14 -25.57 -70.15 6.08
CA LEU A 14 -24.20 -70.07 5.54
C LEU A 14 -23.94 -68.78 4.76
N LEU A 15 -24.95 -68.25 4.04
CA LEU A 15 -24.85 -66.98 3.33
C LEU A 15 -24.85 -65.79 4.31
N LEU A 16 -25.66 -65.86 5.37
CA LEU A 16 -25.64 -64.90 6.47
C LEU A 16 -24.36 -64.99 7.29
N LEU A 17 -23.80 -66.18 7.53
CA LEU A 17 -22.49 -66.36 8.16
C LEU A 17 -21.35 -65.86 7.27
N GLY A 18 -21.41 -66.07 5.94
CA GLY A 18 -20.44 -65.54 4.99
C GLY A 18 -20.46 -64.00 4.90
N LEU A 19 -21.65 -63.40 4.89
CA LEU A 19 -21.83 -61.95 5.03
C LEU A 19 -21.39 -61.45 6.41
N PHE A 20 -21.66 -62.21 7.47
CA PHE A 20 -21.19 -61.91 8.82
C PHE A 20 -19.66 -61.94 8.88
N PHE A 21 -18.97 -62.88 8.22
CA PHE A 21 -17.50 -62.96 8.16
C PHE A 21 -16.86 -61.86 7.29
N TYR A 22 -17.52 -61.42 6.22
CA TYR A 22 -17.04 -60.30 5.40
C TYR A 22 -17.17 -58.95 6.13
N PHE A 23 -18.21 -58.78 6.95
CA PHE A 23 -18.40 -57.59 7.80
C PHE A 23 -17.69 -57.66 9.17
N THR A 24 -17.18 -58.83 9.62
CA THR A 24 -16.49 -58.99 10.92
C THR A 24 -14.97 -59.09 10.81
N LYS A 25 -14.38 -59.00 9.61
CA LYS A 25 -12.93 -58.83 9.49
C LYS A 25 -12.59 -57.38 9.88
N SER A 26 -12.37 -57.17 11.18
CA SER A 26 -11.84 -55.92 11.71
C SER A 26 -10.53 -55.61 10.97
N GLU A 27 -10.47 -54.49 10.26
CA GLU A 27 -9.27 -54.07 9.55
C GLU A 27 -8.11 -53.94 10.56
N LYS A 28 -6.94 -54.47 10.19
CA LYS A 28 -5.78 -54.31 11.07
C LYS A 28 -5.36 -52.84 11.06
N PRO A 29 -4.79 -52.33 12.16
CA PRO A 29 -4.27 -50.96 12.18
C PRO A 29 -3.30 -50.65 11.02
N SER A 30 -2.45 -51.60 10.64
CA SER A 30 -1.55 -51.44 9.48
C SER A 30 -2.28 -51.36 8.14
N ASP A 31 -3.43 -52.03 7.98
CA ASP A 31 -4.24 -51.96 6.76
C ASP A 31 -4.80 -50.54 6.55
N LEU A 32 -5.16 -49.83 7.64
CA LEU A 32 -5.64 -48.45 7.59
C LEU A 32 -4.55 -47.47 7.13
N ALA A 33 -3.33 -47.60 7.66
CA ALA A 33 -2.19 -46.77 7.25
C ALA A 33 -1.84 -46.98 5.77
N ASN A 34 -1.82 -48.24 5.32
CA ASN A 34 -1.56 -48.59 3.92
C ASN A 34 -2.68 -48.11 2.99
N ALA A 35 -3.95 -48.15 3.44
CA ALA A 35 -5.08 -47.65 2.68
C ALA A 35 -5.05 -46.13 2.53
N PHE A 36 -4.63 -45.41 3.58
CA PHE A 36 -4.38 -43.97 3.52
C PHE A 36 -3.30 -43.65 2.49
N GLU A 37 -2.11 -44.26 2.62
CA GLU A 37 -0.99 -44.07 1.69
C GLU A 37 -1.39 -44.29 0.24
N LYS A 38 -2.06 -45.42 -0.04
CA LYS A 38 -2.56 -45.76 -1.39
C LYS A 38 -3.58 -44.75 -1.90
N SER A 39 -4.42 -44.19 -1.03
CA SER A 39 -5.39 -43.18 -1.45
C SER A 39 -4.70 -41.88 -1.86
N ILE A 40 -3.65 -41.47 -1.16
CA ILE A 40 -2.83 -40.31 -1.55
C ILE A 40 -2.09 -40.60 -2.86
N GLN A 41 -1.38 -41.73 -2.95
CA GLN A 41 -0.58 -42.09 -4.13
C GLN A 41 -1.41 -42.18 -5.41
N ASN A 42 -2.60 -42.79 -5.33
CA ASN A 42 -3.50 -42.99 -6.46
C ASN A 42 -4.47 -41.83 -6.70
N GLU A 43 -4.38 -40.75 -5.91
CA GLU A 43 -5.30 -39.61 -5.94
C GLU A 43 -6.78 -40.00 -5.73
N ASP A 44 -7.04 -41.07 -4.98
CA ASP A 44 -8.37 -41.63 -4.76
C ASP A 44 -9.08 -40.95 -3.57
N SER A 45 -9.53 -39.72 -3.81
CA SER A 45 -10.31 -38.92 -2.86
C SER A 45 -11.58 -39.60 -2.36
N LYS A 46 -12.21 -40.45 -3.18
CA LYS A 46 -13.43 -41.18 -2.80
C LYS A 46 -13.13 -42.26 -1.78
N THR A 47 -12.03 -42.98 -1.95
CA THR A 47 -11.59 -43.98 -0.98
C THR A 47 -11.12 -43.31 0.30
N LEU A 48 -10.32 -42.23 0.23
CA LEU A 48 -9.90 -41.50 1.42
C LEU A 48 -11.09 -40.96 2.22
N TYR A 49 -12.04 -40.30 1.55
CA TYR A 49 -13.24 -39.75 2.19
C TYR A 49 -14.04 -40.82 2.95
N LYS A 50 -14.14 -42.04 2.41
CA LYS A 50 -14.85 -43.16 3.05
C LYS A 50 -14.05 -43.87 4.14
N LEU A 51 -12.73 -43.86 4.01
CA LEU A 51 -11.81 -44.49 4.96
C LEU A 51 -11.82 -43.74 6.31
N VAL A 52 -11.98 -42.43 6.26
CA VAL A 52 -11.95 -41.55 7.43
C VAL A 52 -13.30 -41.55 8.16
N ALA A 53 -13.29 -42.02 9.41
CA ALA A 53 -14.39 -41.88 10.35
C ALA A 53 -14.31 -40.53 11.08
N LEU A 54 -15.43 -39.83 11.17
CA LEU A 54 -15.50 -38.50 11.77
C LEU A 54 -16.10 -38.56 13.17
N ASP A 55 -15.56 -37.78 14.09
CA ASP A 55 -16.27 -37.44 15.32
C ASP A 55 -17.39 -36.43 15.01
N LYS A 56 -18.32 -36.27 15.96
CA LYS A 56 -19.52 -35.44 15.76
C LYS A 56 -19.12 -33.98 15.49
N ASP A 57 -19.86 -33.32 14.59
CA ASP A 57 -19.75 -31.88 14.32
C ASP A 57 -18.44 -31.44 13.61
N ILE A 58 -17.63 -32.38 13.12
CA ILE A 58 -16.49 -32.10 12.23
C ILE A 58 -16.97 -32.01 10.78
N HIS A 59 -16.72 -30.88 10.13
CA HIS A 59 -16.92 -30.69 8.70
C HIS A 59 -15.82 -31.40 7.91
N TRP A 60 -16.22 -32.31 7.03
CA TRP A 60 -15.32 -33.02 6.13
C TRP A 60 -16.10 -33.52 4.91
N THR A 61 -15.66 -33.14 3.72
CA THR A 61 -16.30 -33.43 2.46
C THR A 61 -15.40 -34.25 1.54
N HIS A 62 -15.99 -34.76 0.47
CA HIS A 62 -15.22 -35.39 -0.60
C HIS A 62 -14.25 -34.40 -1.27
N ASN A 63 -14.59 -33.11 -1.31
CA ASN A 63 -13.70 -32.10 -1.86
C ASN A 63 -12.49 -31.86 -0.95
N ASP A 64 -12.68 -31.88 0.36
CA ASP A 64 -11.60 -31.72 1.34
C ASP A 64 -10.61 -32.89 1.23
N ALA A 65 -11.12 -34.12 1.09
CA ALA A 65 -10.31 -35.31 0.81
C ALA A 65 -9.49 -35.17 -0.48
N LYS A 66 -10.04 -34.54 -1.52
CA LYS A 66 -9.32 -34.26 -2.77
C LYS A 66 -8.25 -33.18 -2.56
N ASN A 67 -8.58 -32.11 -1.84
CA ASN A 67 -7.67 -31.00 -1.59
C ASN A 67 -6.48 -31.44 -0.73
N ILE A 68 -6.71 -32.23 0.32
CA ILE A 68 -5.61 -32.71 1.17
C ILE A 68 -4.69 -33.69 0.43
N ILE A 69 -5.23 -34.54 -0.46
CA ILE A 69 -4.42 -35.39 -1.34
C ILE A 69 -3.47 -34.53 -2.16
N LYS A 70 -4.00 -33.47 -2.80
CA LYS A 70 -3.19 -32.57 -3.62
C LYS A 70 -2.10 -31.88 -2.80
N TYR A 71 -2.44 -31.42 -1.59
CA TYR A 71 -1.49 -30.83 -0.65
C TYR A 71 -0.36 -31.80 -0.29
N LEU A 72 -0.69 -33.00 0.22
CA LEU A 72 0.30 -34.00 0.65
C LEU A 72 1.15 -34.56 -0.49
N LYS A 73 0.66 -34.53 -1.73
CA LYS A 73 1.49 -34.86 -2.90
C LYS A 73 2.51 -33.77 -3.23
N LYS A 74 2.16 -32.51 -2.97
CA LYS A 74 3.04 -31.36 -3.20
C LYS A 74 4.04 -31.23 -2.06
N ASP A 75 3.59 -31.41 -0.82
CA ASP A 75 4.44 -31.41 0.38
C ASP A 75 4.73 -32.84 0.84
N GLN A 76 5.83 -33.40 0.35
CA GLN A 76 6.23 -34.77 0.68
C GLN A 76 6.65 -34.91 2.15
N SER A 77 7.08 -33.84 2.81
CA SER A 77 7.51 -33.90 4.21
C SER A 77 6.32 -34.20 5.11
N ASP A 78 5.23 -33.46 4.94
CA ASP A 78 4.00 -33.65 5.70
C ASP A 78 3.37 -35.03 5.45
N LEU A 79 3.42 -35.52 4.20
CA LEU A 79 3.00 -36.87 3.88
C LEU A 79 3.84 -37.91 4.61
N GLU A 80 5.17 -37.81 4.54
CA GLU A 80 6.07 -38.75 5.21
C GLU A 80 5.84 -38.77 6.72
N ASP A 81 5.68 -37.61 7.34
CA ASP A 81 5.49 -37.50 8.78
C ASP A 81 4.12 -38.03 9.21
N GLN A 82 3.05 -37.74 8.47
CA GLN A 82 1.74 -38.34 8.69
C GLN A 82 1.78 -39.87 8.55
N LEU A 83 2.49 -40.40 7.56
CA LEU A 83 2.65 -41.85 7.37
C LEU A 83 3.44 -42.49 8.51
N LYS A 84 4.56 -41.88 8.93
CA LYS A 84 5.34 -42.34 10.10
C LYS A 84 4.46 -42.38 11.35
N LEU A 85 3.63 -41.35 11.57
CA LEU A 85 2.67 -41.30 12.68
C LEU A 85 1.67 -42.45 12.61
N LEU A 86 1.01 -42.67 11.46
CA LEU A 86 0.03 -43.74 11.29
C LEU A 86 0.66 -45.13 11.46
N HIS A 87 1.87 -45.36 10.93
CA HIS A 87 2.58 -46.63 11.11
C HIS A 87 3.01 -46.86 12.56
N ALA A 88 3.41 -45.79 13.27
CA ALA A 88 3.73 -45.89 14.69
C ALA A 88 2.49 -46.20 15.55
N GLN A 89 1.35 -45.57 15.27
CA GLN A 89 0.06 -45.87 15.90
C GLN A 89 -0.40 -47.30 15.57
N ALA A 90 -0.24 -47.75 14.33
CA ALA A 90 -0.57 -49.11 13.94
C ALA A 90 0.27 -50.14 14.71
N SER A 91 1.58 -49.93 14.76
CA SER A 91 2.51 -50.77 15.51
C SER A 91 2.16 -50.80 17.00
N TYR A 92 1.76 -49.65 17.57
CA TYR A 92 1.34 -49.55 18.96
C TYR A 92 0.18 -50.48 19.27
N TYR A 93 -0.87 -50.46 18.44
CA TYR A 93 -2.03 -51.32 18.64
C TYR A 93 -1.74 -52.80 18.38
N GLU A 94 -0.96 -53.13 17.35
CA GLU A 94 -0.65 -54.52 16.99
C GLU A 94 0.29 -55.21 17.99
N SER A 95 1.16 -54.45 18.66
CA SER A 95 2.09 -54.97 19.68
C SER A 95 1.56 -54.94 21.10
N ASN A 96 0.30 -54.51 21.30
CA ASN A 96 -0.28 -54.24 22.62
C ASN A 96 0.55 -53.24 23.45
N GLY A 97 1.00 -52.16 22.82
CA GLY A 97 1.68 -51.05 23.47
C GLY A 97 3.16 -51.27 23.82
N LYS A 98 3.81 -52.28 23.22
CA LYS A 98 5.20 -52.67 23.53
C LYS A 98 6.24 -52.13 22.53
N VAL A 99 5.91 -51.08 21.78
CA VAL A 99 6.77 -50.55 20.68
C VAL A 99 7.86 -49.63 21.22
N SER A 100 9.05 -49.69 20.60
CA SER A 100 10.22 -48.88 20.94
C SER A 100 10.73 -48.00 19.78
N ASN A 101 9.85 -47.54 18.89
CA ASN A 101 10.25 -46.60 17.82
C ASN A 101 10.35 -45.16 18.36
N MET A 102 11.03 -44.28 17.62
CA MET A 102 11.33 -42.91 18.06
C MET A 102 10.06 -42.10 18.40
N ILE A 103 8.99 -42.24 17.60
CA ILE A 103 7.71 -41.56 17.83
C ILE A 103 7.03 -42.09 19.11
N SER A 104 7.02 -43.41 19.33
CA SER A 104 6.48 -44.02 20.55
C SER A 104 7.28 -43.68 21.80
N GLN A 105 8.55 -43.30 21.68
CA GLN A 105 9.35 -42.77 22.79
C GLN A 105 9.00 -41.31 23.09
N LYS A 106 8.78 -40.48 22.05
CA LYS A 106 8.36 -39.08 22.20
C LYS A 106 6.94 -38.96 22.76
N TYR A 107 6.03 -39.85 22.37
CA TYR A 107 4.64 -39.89 22.84
C TYR A 107 4.34 -41.27 23.47
N PRO A 108 4.67 -41.46 24.76
CA PRO A 108 4.52 -42.75 25.41
C PRO A 108 3.05 -43.11 25.70
N GLY A 109 2.75 -44.41 25.63
CA GLY A 109 1.44 -44.94 25.99
C GLY A 109 0.33 -44.51 25.02
N GLU A 110 -0.83 -44.13 25.54
CA GLU A 110 -1.97 -43.72 24.72
C GLU A 110 -1.80 -42.33 24.08
N SER A 111 -0.78 -41.55 24.48
CA SER A 111 -0.55 -40.20 23.93
C SER A 111 -0.24 -40.19 22.43
N ILE A 112 0.39 -41.25 21.90
CA ILE A 112 0.65 -41.40 20.45
C ILE A 112 -0.64 -41.42 19.61
N THR A 113 -1.78 -41.72 20.23
CA THR A 113 -3.09 -41.79 19.56
C THR A 113 -3.82 -40.44 19.55
N ASN A 114 -3.27 -39.44 20.24
CA ASN A 114 -3.84 -38.08 20.35
C ASN A 114 -3.13 -37.04 19.47
N ILE A 115 -2.13 -37.46 18.70
CA ILE A 115 -1.38 -36.59 17.80
C ILE A 115 -1.70 -36.91 16.34
N GLY A 116 -1.41 -35.95 15.47
CA GLY A 116 -1.54 -36.11 14.03
C GLY A 116 -2.90 -35.66 13.51
N PRO A 117 -2.93 -35.07 12.30
CA PRO A 117 -4.17 -34.68 11.63
C PRO A 117 -5.07 -35.88 11.34
N PHE A 118 -4.50 -36.98 10.85
CA PHE A 118 -5.16 -38.28 10.79
C PHE A 118 -4.56 -39.23 11.83
N TYR A 119 -5.42 -40.03 12.48
CA TYR A 119 -4.99 -40.94 13.54
C TYR A 119 -5.83 -42.22 13.61
N ILE A 120 -5.24 -43.31 14.05
CA ILE A 120 -5.93 -44.58 14.26
C ILE A 120 -6.52 -44.58 15.68
N LYS A 121 -7.80 -44.93 15.80
CA LYS A 121 -8.47 -45.08 17.09
C LYS A 121 -9.02 -46.50 17.25
N ARG A 122 -8.80 -47.07 18.44
CA ARG A 122 -9.47 -48.29 18.89
C ARG A 122 -10.85 -47.96 19.46
N GLU A 123 -11.89 -48.55 18.88
CA GLU A 123 -13.27 -48.49 19.34
C GLU A 123 -13.71 -49.85 19.89
N LYS A 124 -14.21 -49.87 21.13
CA LYS A 124 -14.70 -51.10 21.76
C LYS A 124 -16.08 -51.45 21.22
N SER A 125 -16.25 -52.68 20.74
CA SER A 125 -17.54 -53.22 20.32
C SER A 125 -17.84 -54.53 21.05
N ILE A 126 -19.12 -54.91 21.07
CA ILE A 126 -19.61 -56.17 21.66
C ILE A 126 -19.05 -57.42 20.95
N PHE A 127 -18.46 -57.25 19.76
CA PHE A 127 -17.85 -58.32 18.95
C PHE A 127 -16.31 -58.25 18.92
N GLY A 128 -15.69 -57.45 19.78
CA GLY A 128 -14.24 -57.24 19.83
C GLY A 128 -13.83 -55.81 19.48
N ASP A 129 -12.53 -55.53 19.57
CA ASP A 129 -11.99 -54.22 19.24
C ASP A 129 -12.04 -53.97 17.72
N LYS A 130 -12.53 -52.79 17.34
CA LYS A 130 -12.51 -52.27 15.97
C LYS A 130 -11.50 -51.13 15.88
N TYR A 131 -10.74 -51.08 14.80
CA TYR A 131 -9.86 -49.94 14.50
C TYR A 131 -10.47 -49.12 13.38
N VAL A 132 -10.38 -47.80 13.51
CA VAL A 132 -10.84 -46.84 12.50
C VAL A 132 -9.79 -45.75 12.31
N LEU A 133 -9.64 -45.27 11.08
CA LEU A 133 -8.89 -44.06 10.79
C LEU A 133 -9.80 -42.86 11.07
N LYS A 134 -9.35 -41.92 11.87
CA LYS A 134 -10.08 -40.69 12.19
C LYS A 134 -9.35 -39.45 11.70
N ALA A 135 -10.12 -38.40 11.48
CA ALA A 135 -9.63 -37.05 11.22
C ALA A 135 -9.79 -36.20 12.48
N ARG A 136 -8.76 -35.42 12.81
CA ARG A 136 -8.81 -34.43 13.86
C ARG A 136 -9.63 -33.22 13.41
N GLY A 137 -10.46 -32.71 14.31
CA GLY A 137 -11.18 -31.46 14.07
C GLY A 137 -10.33 -30.27 14.51
N TYR A 138 -10.03 -29.38 13.56
CA TYR A 138 -9.43 -28.07 13.81
C TYR A 138 -10.54 -27.07 14.05
N LYS A 139 -10.53 -26.42 15.21
CA LYS A 139 -11.45 -25.33 15.51
C LYS A 139 -11.00 -24.11 14.71
N VAL A 140 -11.83 -23.64 13.79
CA VAL A 140 -11.50 -22.51 12.93
C VAL A 140 -12.20 -21.26 13.45
N GLN A 141 -11.42 -20.21 13.70
CA GLN A 141 -11.89 -18.89 14.04
C GLN A 141 -11.42 -17.90 12.97
N VAL A 142 -12.36 -17.18 12.36
CA VAL A 142 -12.05 -16.13 11.37
C VAL A 142 -12.11 -14.78 12.08
N GLU A 143 -11.02 -14.02 12.04
CA GLU A 143 -10.99 -12.61 12.41
C GLU A 143 -11.75 -11.81 11.35
N THR A 144 -12.65 -10.95 11.81
CA THR A 144 -13.56 -10.21 10.95
C THR A 144 -13.27 -8.72 11.02
N GLU A 145 -13.20 -8.09 9.86
CA GLU A 145 -13.02 -6.66 9.76
C GLU A 145 -14.38 -5.97 9.51
N LYS A 146 -14.58 -4.80 10.12
CA LYS A 146 -15.80 -4.01 9.93
C LYS A 146 -15.98 -3.66 8.46
N ASP A 147 -17.22 -3.78 7.99
CA ASP A 147 -17.67 -3.48 6.62
C ASP A 147 -17.05 -4.37 5.52
N ALA A 148 -16.27 -5.39 5.90
CA ALA A 148 -15.79 -6.41 4.98
C ALA A 148 -16.85 -7.49 4.74
N LYS A 149 -16.83 -8.06 3.53
CA LYS A 149 -17.55 -9.28 3.17
C LYS A 149 -16.57 -10.42 3.11
N LEU A 150 -16.73 -11.41 3.98
CA LEU A 150 -15.81 -12.53 4.12
C LEU A 150 -16.56 -13.85 3.87
N THR A 151 -15.90 -14.79 3.22
CA THR A 151 -16.39 -16.17 3.06
C THR A 151 -15.28 -17.16 3.38
N PHE A 152 -15.56 -18.12 4.26
CA PHE A 152 -14.68 -19.24 4.54
C PHE A 152 -15.24 -20.50 3.87
N ASP A 153 -14.50 -21.05 2.91
CA ASP A 153 -14.86 -22.18 2.06
C ASP A 153 -16.27 -22.05 1.44
N GLY A 154 -16.61 -20.83 1.00
CA GLY A 154 -17.91 -20.51 0.40
C GLY A 154 -19.06 -20.30 1.40
N ILE A 155 -18.79 -20.35 2.71
CA ILE A 155 -19.74 -20.04 3.77
C ILE A 155 -19.52 -18.59 4.22
N ASP A 156 -20.58 -17.80 4.24
CA ASP A 156 -20.54 -16.41 4.69
C ASP A 156 -20.07 -16.30 6.15
N VAL A 157 -19.20 -15.33 6.39
CA VAL A 157 -18.73 -14.95 7.72
C VAL A 157 -19.45 -13.65 8.11
N ASP A 158 -20.27 -13.73 9.16
CA ASP A 158 -20.88 -12.66 9.93
C ASP A 158 -19.83 -11.68 10.49
N SER A 159 -19.68 -10.55 9.81
CA SER A 159 -18.75 -9.47 10.15
C SER A 159 -19.22 -8.57 11.30
N ASN A 160 -20.34 -8.88 11.98
CA ASN A 160 -20.83 -8.08 13.11
C ASN A 160 -20.06 -8.31 14.42
N LYS A 161 -19.09 -9.22 14.42
CA LYS A 161 -18.23 -9.52 15.57
C LYS A 161 -16.79 -9.15 15.23
N GLU A 162 -15.89 -9.26 16.19
CA GLU A 162 -14.43 -9.20 15.94
C GLU A 162 -13.91 -10.54 15.43
N TYR A 163 -14.59 -11.62 15.83
CA TYR A 163 -14.30 -12.97 15.36
C TYR A 163 -15.58 -13.77 15.17
N GLN A 164 -15.54 -14.68 14.20
CA GLN A 164 -16.54 -15.73 14.04
C GLN A 164 -15.91 -17.11 14.19
N ASN A 165 -16.53 -17.94 15.03
CA ASN A 165 -16.24 -19.37 15.08
C ASN A 165 -16.95 -20.09 13.93
N MET A 166 -16.18 -20.74 13.06
CA MET A 166 -16.69 -21.49 11.92
C MET A 166 -17.01 -22.96 12.26
N GLY A 167 -16.66 -23.41 13.47
CA GLY A 167 -16.82 -24.79 13.92
C GLY A 167 -15.53 -25.59 13.77
N TYR A 168 -15.67 -26.92 13.71
CA TYR A 168 -14.56 -27.85 13.56
C TYR A 168 -14.47 -28.36 12.12
N TYR A 169 -13.29 -28.30 11.52
CA TYR A 169 -13.01 -28.77 10.17
C TYR A 169 -11.96 -29.89 10.20
N GLY A 170 -12.10 -30.88 9.32
CA GLY A 170 -11.11 -31.96 9.18
C GLY A 170 -9.81 -31.47 8.53
N PRO A 171 -8.76 -32.30 8.51
CA PRO A 171 -7.47 -31.91 7.95
C PRO A 171 -7.54 -31.66 6.45
N GLY A 172 -7.30 -30.42 6.02
CA GLY A 172 -7.61 -30.04 4.64
C GLY A 172 -7.01 -28.69 4.25
N VAL A 173 -7.29 -28.32 3.00
CA VAL A 173 -6.93 -27.01 2.46
C VAL A 173 -8.21 -26.27 2.12
N TYR A 174 -8.42 -25.14 2.78
CA TYR A 174 -9.61 -24.31 2.73
C TYR A 174 -9.27 -22.91 2.21
N SER A 175 -10.27 -22.16 1.75
CA SER A 175 -10.08 -20.81 1.21
C SER A 175 -10.83 -19.79 2.08
N LEU A 176 -10.13 -18.72 2.47
CA LEU A 176 -10.74 -17.51 3.00
C LEU A 176 -10.67 -16.44 1.93
N LYS A 177 -11.82 -15.96 1.49
CA LYS A 177 -11.94 -14.85 0.53
C LYS A 177 -12.58 -13.67 1.20
N GLY A 178 -12.18 -12.47 0.78
CA GLY A 178 -12.72 -11.25 1.32
C GLY A 178 -12.72 -10.11 0.33
N SER A 179 -13.66 -9.19 0.55
CA SER A 179 -13.78 -7.95 -0.19
C SER A 179 -14.16 -6.82 0.76
N LYS A 180 -13.46 -5.69 0.67
CA LYS A 180 -13.78 -4.47 1.40
C LYS A 180 -13.80 -3.27 0.47
N LYS A 181 -14.91 -2.53 0.53
CA LYS A 181 -15.10 -1.32 -0.28
C LYS A 181 -14.58 -0.10 0.47
N TYR A 182 -13.75 0.68 -0.20
CA TYR A 182 -13.25 1.98 0.22
C TYR A 182 -13.79 3.07 -0.71
N ASP A 183 -13.50 4.33 -0.40
CA ASP A 183 -13.98 5.47 -1.19
C ASP A 183 -13.38 5.49 -2.61
N TYR A 184 -12.11 5.07 -2.75
CA TYR A 184 -11.36 5.15 -4.00
C TYR A 184 -10.96 3.80 -4.59
N THR A 185 -11.29 2.69 -3.92
CA THR A 185 -11.00 1.35 -4.41
C THR A 185 -11.89 0.28 -3.75
N THR A 186 -11.82 -0.94 -4.24
CA THR A 186 -12.29 -2.14 -3.55
C THR A 186 -11.11 -3.10 -3.46
N VAL A 187 -10.82 -3.54 -2.24
CA VAL A 187 -9.73 -4.48 -1.98
C VAL A 187 -10.35 -5.87 -1.91
N ASP A 188 -9.95 -6.74 -2.84
CA ASP A 188 -10.32 -8.14 -2.87
C ASP A 188 -9.08 -8.98 -2.58
N ASN A 189 -9.19 -9.93 -1.66
CA ASN A 189 -8.07 -10.81 -1.31
C ASN A 189 -8.55 -12.26 -1.05
N GLU A 190 -7.64 -13.21 -1.20
CA GLU A 190 -7.86 -14.63 -0.94
C GLU A 190 -6.63 -15.26 -0.31
N LYS A 191 -6.87 -16.07 0.72
CA LYS A 191 -5.83 -16.82 1.44
C LYS A 191 -6.20 -18.29 1.50
N GLU A 192 -5.23 -19.14 1.16
CA GLU A 192 -5.31 -20.58 1.37
C GLU A 192 -4.94 -20.90 2.83
N ILE A 193 -5.73 -21.75 3.48
CA ILE A 193 -5.59 -22.14 4.89
C ILE A 193 -5.38 -23.64 4.94
N VAL A 194 -4.24 -24.07 5.47
CA VAL A 194 -3.88 -25.49 5.60
C VAL A 194 -4.11 -25.92 7.04
N LEU A 195 -5.09 -26.78 7.25
CA LEU A 195 -5.37 -27.41 8.55
C LEU A 195 -4.66 -28.77 8.59
N PHE A 196 -3.38 -28.77 8.96
CA PHE A 196 -2.58 -30.01 8.98
C PHE A 196 -1.50 -30.05 10.09
N ASP A 197 -1.57 -29.16 11.08
CA ASP A 197 -0.64 -29.17 12.21
C ASP A 197 -0.88 -30.44 13.08
N PRO A 198 0.17 -31.20 13.44
CA PRO A 198 0.01 -32.44 14.21
C PRO A 198 -0.24 -32.25 15.71
N GLU A 199 -0.07 -31.05 16.26
CA GLU A 199 -0.12 -30.75 17.69
C GLU A 199 -1.08 -29.59 18.03
N ASP A 200 -1.26 -28.62 17.14
CA ASP A 200 -2.20 -27.50 17.30
C ASP A 200 -3.48 -27.72 16.47
N PHE A 201 -4.63 -27.56 17.12
CA PHE A 201 -5.94 -27.77 16.51
C PHE A 201 -6.86 -26.57 16.69
N ASP A 202 -6.33 -25.42 17.10
CA ASP A 202 -7.04 -24.15 17.16
C ASP A 202 -6.43 -23.21 16.10
N GLU A 203 -7.15 -22.98 15.01
CA GLU A 203 -6.70 -22.13 13.91
C GLU A 203 -7.41 -20.77 13.96
N SER A 204 -6.64 -19.69 14.08
CA SER A 204 -7.14 -18.32 13.95
C SER A 204 -6.64 -17.70 12.65
N VAL A 205 -7.57 -17.35 11.76
CA VAL A 205 -7.25 -16.85 10.43
C VAL A 205 -7.74 -15.42 10.23
N SER A 206 -6.90 -14.61 9.62
CA SER A 206 -7.24 -13.26 9.17
C SER A 206 -6.87 -13.08 7.70
N LEU A 207 -7.47 -12.08 7.09
CA LEU A 207 -7.25 -11.68 5.71
C LEU A 207 -6.97 -10.18 5.66
N ASP A 208 -5.86 -9.81 5.04
CA ASP A 208 -5.50 -8.40 4.87
C ASP A 208 -6.33 -7.77 3.75
N LEU A 209 -7.13 -6.77 4.10
CA LEU A 209 -7.95 -6.00 3.17
C LEU A 209 -7.60 -4.49 3.21
N SER A 210 -6.45 -4.13 3.79
CA SER A 210 -6.04 -2.72 3.99
C SER A 210 -5.85 -1.95 2.68
N GLY A 211 -5.38 -2.62 1.62
CA GLY A 211 -5.17 -2.04 0.29
C GLY A 211 -3.91 -1.19 0.18
N GLU A 212 -3.65 -0.70 -1.03
CA GLU A 212 -2.45 0.09 -1.35
C GLU A 212 -2.67 1.59 -1.11
N THR A 213 -1.70 2.24 -0.46
CA THR A 213 -1.69 3.69 -0.18
C THR A 213 -0.59 4.37 -0.99
N ILE A 214 -0.76 5.67 -1.25
CA ILE A 214 0.24 6.52 -1.89
C ILE A 214 0.76 7.56 -0.93
N ASN A 215 1.97 8.06 -1.17
CA ASN A 215 2.52 9.19 -0.44
C ASN A 215 2.37 10.46 -1.28
N VAL A 216 1.83 11.52 -0.67
CA VAL A 216 1.65 12.82 -1.30
C VAL A 216 2.41 13.87 -0.50
N SER A 217 2.98 14.84 -1.20
CA SER A 217 3.70 15.96 -0.57
C SER A 217 3.35 17.29 -1.23
N SER A 218 3.56 18.36 -0.47
CA SER A 218 3.36 19.74 -0.94
C SER A 218 4.22 20.72 -0.16
N GLU A 219 4.92 21.59 -0.87
CA GLU A 219 5.67 22.70 -0.28
C GLU A 219 4.77 23.84 0.22
N ILE A 220 3.50 23.90 -0.25
CA ILE A 220 2.51 24.87 0.21
C ILE A 220 1.76 24.31 1.42
N PRO A 221 1.80 24.97 2.59
CA PRO A 221 1.04 24.57 3.77
C PRO A 221 -0.46 24.57 3.51
N HIS A 222 -1.20 23.73 4.24
CA HIS A 222 -2.67 23.64 4.15
C HIS A 222 -3.19 23.32 2.73
N THR A 223 -2.42 22.57 1.94
CA THR A 223 -2.84 22.15 0.62
C THR A 223 -3.97 21.13 0.71
N LYS A 224 -4.99 21.29 -0.12
CA LYS A 224 -6.10 20.33 -0.25
C LYS A 224 -5.74 19.25 -1.24
N LEU A 225 -6.01 18.00 -0.89
CA LEU A 225 -5.93 16.88 -1.84
C LEU A 225 -7.25 16.73 -2.57
N ILE A 226 -7.18 16.78 -3.90
CA ILE A 226 -8.29 16.53 -4.81
C ILE A 226 -8.05 15.18 -5.48
N VAL A 227 -9.03 14.29 -5.39
CA VAL A 227 -9.02 12.97 -6.04
C VAL A 227 -10.20 12.88 -7.01
N ASN A 228 -9.94 12.52 -8.26
CA ASN A 228 -10.93 12.43 -9.33
C ASN A 228 -11.82 13.69 -9.43
N GLY A 229 -11.21 14.86 -9.25
CA GLY A 229 -11.88 16.17 -9.33
C GLY A 229 -12.72 16.57 -8.09
N LYS A 230 -12.68 15.80 -7.00
CA LYS A 230 -13.38 16.14 -5.74
C LYS A 230 -12.38 16.27 -4.60
N VAL A 231 -12.66 17.18 -3.67
CA VAL A 231 -11.86 17.31 -2.43
C VAL A 231 -11.99 16.02 -1.64
N ALA A 232 -10.85 15.38 -1.40
CA ALA A 232 -10.72 14.15 -0.63
C ALA A 232 -10.25 14.43 0.81
N GLN A 233 -9.35 15.40 0.96
CA GLN A 233 -8.77 15.82 2.24
C GLN A 233 -8.53 17.33 2.21
N ASP A 234 -8.94 18.02 3.28
CA ASP A 234 -8.90 19.48 3.37
C ASP A 234 -7.50 20.03 3.68
N GLU A 235 -6.59 19.20 4.17
CA GLU A 235 -5.24 19.61 4.55
C GLU A 235 -4.31 18.39 4.51
N ILE A 236 -3.27 18.47 3.69
CA ILE A 236 -2.12 17.56 3.72
C ILE A 236 -0.96 18.22 4.48
N ASN A 237 -0.22 17.40 5.22
CA ASN A 237 1.05 17.81 5.82
C ASN A 237 2.19 17.66 4.80
N GLU A 238 3.42 18.04 5.17
CA GLU A 238 4.61 17.97 4.29
C GLU A 238 4.76 16.59 3.62
N GLU A 239 4.50 15.53 4.36
CA GLU A 239 4.38 14.16 3.87
C GLU A 239 3.12 13.53 4.47
N ASP A 240 2.22 13.03 3.63
CA ASP A 240 1.02 12.34 4.08
C ASP A 240 0.76 11.07 3.28
N SER A 241 0.24 10.05 3.95
CA SER A 241 -0.14 8.79 3.32
C SER A 241 -1.64 8.78 3.07
N PHE A 242 -2.02 8.58 1.81
CA PHE A 242 -3.41 8.62 1.38
C PHE A 242 -3.85 7.30 0.76
N GLY A 243 -5.00 6.78 1.20
CA GLY A 243 -5.64 5.65 0.57
C GLY A 243 -6.55 4.82 1.50
N PRO A 244 -6.87 3.58 1.10
CA PRO A 244 -6.35 2.90 -0.08
C PRO A 244 -6.93 3.42 -1.41
N VAL A 245 -6.16 3.31 -2.48
CA VAL A 245 -6.51 3.80 -3.82
C VAL A 245 -6.35 2.74 -4.90
N ALA A 246 -7.10 2.88 -5.99
CA ALA A 246 -6.95 2.04 -7.17
C ALA A 246 -5.93 2.64 -8.15
N ASP A 247 -5.43 1.80 -9.04
CA ASP A 247 -4.74 2.26 -10.25
C ASP A 247 -5.60 3.27 -11.03
N ASN A 248 -4.93 4.22 -11.68
CA ASN A 248 -5.53 5.20 -12.60
C ASN A 248 -6.43 6.27 -11.98
N ILE A 249 -6.47 6.42 -10.65
CA ILE A 249 -7.05 7.64 -10.07
C ILE A 249 -6.20 8.86 -10.45
N THR A 250 -6.82 10.03 -10.44
CA THR A 250 -6.14 11.30 -10.65
C THR A 250 -6.08 12.08 -9.34
N ILE A 251 -4.91 12.61 -9.02
CA ILE A 251 -4.67 13.44 -7.84
C ILE A 251 -4.20 14.84 -8.26
N GLN A 252 -4.54 15.84 -7.44
CA GLN A 252 -4.16 17.23 -7.63
C GLN A 252 -4.16 17.95 -6.28
N GLY A 253 -3.24 18.87 -6.07
CA GLY A 253 -3.25 19.77 -4.91
C GLY A 253 -3.95 21.08 -5.26
N ALA A 254 -4.62 21.68 -4.27
CA ALA A 254 -5.21 23.01 -4.41
C ALA A 254 -5.03 23.85 -3.15
N SER A 255 -4.69 25.12 -3.35
CA SER A 255 -4.50 26.09 -2.26
C SER A 255 -5.12 27.45 -2.62
N THR A 256 -5.55 28.17 -1.59
CA THR A 256 -6.11 29.53 -1.73
C THR A 256 -5.04 30.55 -1.35
N PHE A 257 -4.60 31.34 -2.32
CA PHE A 257 -3.73 32.50 -2.15
C PHE A 257 -4.59 33.78 -2.10
N PRO A 258 -4.10 34.92 -1.57
CA PRO A 258 -4.84 36.19 -1.56
C PRO A 258 -5.28 36.69 -2.93
N TRP A 259 -4.56 36.27 -3.96
CA TRP A 259 -4.77 36.65 -5.35
C TRP A 259 -5.56 35.60 -6.15
N GLY A 260 -5.90 34.45 -5.56
CA GLY A 260 -6.77 33.45 -6.19
C GLY A 260 -6.49 32.02 -5.77
N GLU A 261 -7.19 31.07 -6.39
CA GLU A 261 -7.00 29.64 -6.17
C GLU A 261 -5.97 29.08 -7.14
N GLY A 262 -4.91 28.48 -6.61
CA GLY A 262 -3.92 27.77 -7.40
C GLY A 262 -4.11 26.26 -7.30
N LYS A 263 -3.69 25.57 -8.37
CA LYS A 263 -3.75 24.12 -8.48
C LYS A 263 -2.43 23.58 -8.99
N SER A 264 -2.08 22.38 -8.58
CA SER A 264 -0.97 21.64 -9.19
C SER A 264 -1.40 21.04 -10.53
N LYS A 265 -0.46 20.44 -11.26
CA LYS A 265 -0.83 19.60 -12.40
C LYS A 265 -1.61 18.39 -11.90
N GLU A 266 -2.58 17.94 -12.70
CA GLU A 266 -3.24 16.67 -12.42
C GLU A 266 -2.28 15.52 -12.70
N ILE A 267 -2.09 14.65 -11.72
CA ILE A 267 -1.19 13.51 -11.79
C ILE A 267 -2.01 12.23 -11.76
N LYS A 268 -1.72 11.32 -12.69
CA LYS A 268 -2.35 10.00 -12.73
C LYS A 268 -1.52 9.02 -11.90
N VAL A 269 -2.12 8.46 -10.86
CA VAL A 269 -1.47 7.49 -9.98
C VAL A 269 -1.24 6.17 -10.72
N LYS A 270 -0.03 5.65 -10.54
CA LYS A 270 0.38 4.30 -10.96
C LYS A 270 0.60 3.50 -9.66
N GLY A 271 0.06 2.30 -9.56
CA GLY A 271 0.03 1.46 -8.34
C GLY A 271 1.38 0.88 -7.92
N ASN A 272 2.41 1.72 -7.82
CA ASN A 272 3.62 1.43 -7.09
C ASN A 272 3.63 2.27 -5.81
N ASN A 273 3.71 1.61 -4.66
CA ASN A 273 3.61 2.23 -3.33
C ASN A 273 4.85 3.05 -2.92
N ASP A 274 5.92 3.04 -3.72
CA ASP A 274 7.16 3.75 -3.44
C ASP A 274 7.23 5.15 -4.09
N ASP A 275 6.29 5.48 -4.98
CA ASP A 275 6.29 6.77 -5.66
C ASP A 275 5.69 7.85 -4.74
N GLU A 276 6.50 8.86 -4.42
CA GLU A 276 6.04 10.10 -3.80
C GLU A 276 5.48 11.04 -4.88
N TYR A 277 4.27 11.54 -4.67
CA TYR A 277 3.60 12.44 -5.59
C TYR A 277 3.61 13.88 -5.08
N ASP A 278 4.47 14.71 -5.66
CA ASP A 278 4.47 16.16 -5.44
C ASP A 278 3.22 16.80 -6.06
N ILE A 279 2.32 17.27 -5.20
CA ILE A 279 1.09 17.95 -5.58
C ILE A 279 1.11 19.44 -5.20
N THR A 280 2.30 20.04 -5.08
CA THR A 280 2.49 21.47 -4.77
C THR A 280 1.69 22.36 -5.73
N PRO A 281 0.69 23.12 -5.24
CA PRO A 281 -0.10 24.00 -6.08
C PRO A 281 0.72 25.18 -6.62
N SER A 282 0.54 25.51 -7.90
CA SER A 282 1.22 26.68 -8.45
C SER A 282 0.64 27.98 -7.89
N PRO A 283 1.48 28.91 -7.39
CA PRO A 283 1.01 30.23 -6.96
C PRO A 283 0.66 31.15 -8.14
N ILE A 284 1.01 30.78 -9.38
CA ILE A 284 0.62 31.50 -10.60
C ILE A 284 -0.75 31.00 -11.05
N VAL A 285 -1.80 31.66 -10.53
CA VAL A 285 -3.18 31.13 -10.60
C VAL A 285 -3.90 31.35 -11.95
N ASN A 286 -3.47 32.34 -12.75
CA ASN A 286 -4.01 32.60 -14.09
C ASN A 286 -3.09 33.51 -14.94
N ASP A 287 -3.39 33.61 -16.23
CA ASP A 287 -2.61 34.41 -17.19
C ASP A 287 -2.68 35.92 -16.92
N ASP A 288 -3.80 36.45 -16.40
CA ASP A 288 -3.95 37.87 -16.09
C ASP A 288 -2.99 38.30 -14.97
N MET A 289 -2.91 37.49 -13.91
CA MET A 289 -1.93 37.65 -12.83
C MET A 289 -0.51 37.55 -13.37
N LYS A 290 -0.21 36.51 -14.15
CA LYS A 290 1.11 36.28 -14.74
C LYS A 290 1.57 37.49 -15.55
N ASN A 291 0.70 38.03 -16.41
CA ASN A 291 0.98 39.20 -17.23
C ASN A 291 1.16 40.48 -16.39
N THR A 292 0.41 40.62 -15.31
CA THR A 292 0.54 41.73 -14.36
C THR A 292 1.91 41.69 -13.67
N VAL A 293 2.30 40.53 -13.12
CA VAL A 293 3.60 40.31 -12.46
C VAL A 293 4.75 40.52 -13.46
N LYS A 294 4.66 39.94 -14.66
CA LYS A 294 5.63 40.15 -15.75
C LYS A 294 5.83 41.64 -16.06
N SER A 295 4.73 42.38 -16.19
CA SER A 295 4.78 43.81 -16.50
C SER A 295 5.42 44.62 -15.39
N LEU A 296 5.17 44.24 -14.13
CA LEU A 296 5.79 44.85 -12.96
C LEU A 296 7.30 44.58 -12.92
N ILE A 297 7.74 43.33 -13.08
CA ILE A 297 9.16 42.94 -13.14
C ILE A 297 9.88 43.67 -14.29
N ASN A 298 9.29 43.70 -15.49
CA ASN A 298 9.84 44.41 -16.64
C ASN A 298 9.94 45.93 -16.40
N SER A 299 8.98 46.50 -15.68
CA SER A 299 9.01 47.92 -15.31
C SER A 299 10.10 48.17 -14.27
N PHE A 300 10.23 47.30 -13.27
CA PHE A 300 11.30 47.34 -12.28
C PHE A 300 12.68 47.25 -12.94
N ALA A 301 12.91 46.32 -13.88
CA ALA A 301 14.15 46.19 -14.63
C ALA A 301 14.57 47.48 -15.35
N LYS A 302 13.62 48.21 -15.95
CA LYS A 302 13.88 49.51 -16.60
C LYS A 302 14.11 50.62 -15.57
N ASN A 303 13.27 50.68 -14.54
CA ASN A 303 13.28 51.72 -13.53
C ASN A 303 14.54 51.66 -12.67
N ARG A 304 15.01 50.46 -12.30
CA ARG A 304 16.21 50.24 -11.48
C ARG A 304 17.46 50.78 -12.17
N VAL A 305 17.65 50.46 -13.45
CA VAL A 305 18.76 50.95 -14.27
C VAL A 305 18.67 52.47 -14.46
N ALA A 306 17.49 52.99 -14.78
CA ALA A 306 17.30 54.43 -14.96
C ALA A 306 17.52 55.25 -13.68
N ALA A 307 17.13 54.71 -12.51
CA ALA A 307 17.37 55.34 -11.23
C ALA A 307 18.87 55.43 -10.91
N LYS A 308 19.63 54.35 -11.16
CA LYS A 308 21.09 54.33 -11.00
C LYS A 308 21.79 55.30 -11.95
N GLU A 309 21.50 55.22 -13.25
CA GLU A 309 22.14 56.06 -14.28
C GLU A 309 21.87 57.57 -14.08
N LYS A 310 20.64 57.93 -13.67
CA LYS A 310 20.24 59.33 -13.46
C LYS A 310 20.43 59.82 -12.04
N LYS A 311 20.99 58.98 -11.15
CA LYS A 311 21.16 59.26 -9.72
C LYS A 311 19.87 59.77 -9.06
N ASN A 312 18.73 59.17 -9.41
CA ASN A 312 17.42 59.66 -9.03
C ASN A 312 16.48 58.53 -8.59
N ILE A 313 16.40 58.32 -7.27
CA ILE A 313 15.58 57.27 -6.66
C ILE A 313 14.07 57.39 -6.96
N SER A 314 13.57 58.59 -7.29
CA SER A 314 12.14 58.78 -7.62
C SER A 314 11.70 58.06 -8.90
N LEU A 315 12.67 57.63 -9.73
CA LEU A 315 12.41 56.83 -10.92
C LEU A 315 12.10 55.36 -10.58
N LEU A 316 12.51 54.88 -9.40
CA LEU A 316 12.20 53.54 -8.91
C LEU A 316 10.76 53.49 -8.40
N LYS A 317 9.86 52.89 -9.17
CA LYS A 317 8.41 52.85 -8.89
C LYS A 317 7.96 51.44 -8.51
N ASN A 318 6.86 51.37 -7.75
CA ASN A 318 6.18 50.11 -7.36
C ASN A 318 7.09 49.12 -6.62
N VAL A 319 7.94 49.66 -5.75
CA VAL A 319 8.81 48.90 -4.85
C VAL A 319 8.42 49.21 -3.41
N SER A 320 8.73 48.29 -2.49
CA SER A 320 8.61 48.51 -1.05
C SER A 320 9.52 49.64 -0.56
N ASP A 321 9.23 50.17 0.63
CA ASP A 321 10.05 51.22 1.23
C ASP A 321 11.46 50.71 1.61
N ASN A 322 11.58 49.43 1.97
CA ASN A 322 12.87 48.80 2.28
C ASN A 322 13.75 48.70 1.03
N LEU A 323 13.24 48.12 -0.06
CA LEU A 323 13.99 48.01 -1.31
C LEU A 323 14.32 49.39 -1.90
N ARG A 324 13.40 50.36 -1.76
CA ARG A 324 13.69 51.75 -2.13
C ARG A 324 14.87 52.32 -1.35
N LYS A 325 14.95 52.03 -0.05
CA LYS A 325 16.03 52.50 0.80
C LYS A 325 17.37 51.87 0.39
N GLU A 326 17.42 50.57 0.13
CA GLU A 326 18.64 49.88 -0.33
C GLU A 326 19.20 50.51 -1.62
N TYR A 327 18.32 50.73 -2.60
CA TYR A 327 18.68 51.43 -3.84
C TYR A 327 19.09 52.88 -3.61
N ASN A 328 18.44 53.58 -2.66
CA ASN A 328 18.82 54.95 -2.33
C ASN A 328 20.21 55.02 -1.71
N ASP A 329 20.53 54.08 -0.82
CA ASP A 329 21.83 53.98 -0.16
C ASP A 329 22.91 53.71 -1.22
N GLU A 330 22.69 52.79 -2.16
CA GLU A 330 23.59 52.56 -3.30
C GLU A 330 23.74 53.82 -4.16
N ILE A 331 22.64 54.42 -4.63
CA ILE A 331 22.66 55.60 -5.52
C ILE A 331 23.33 56.80 -4.86
N SER A 332 23.18 56.96 -3.53
CA SER A 332 23.76 58.07 -2.78
C SER A 332 25.30 58.06 -2.76
N THR A 333 25.91 56.91 -3.05
CA THR A 333 27.37 56.79 -3.20
C THR A 333 27.89 57.29 -4.54
N TYR A 334 27.01 57.54 -5.51
CA TYR A 334 27.43 57.95 -6.85
C TYR A 334 27.72 59.46 -6.94
N ASP A 335 28.87 59.79 -7.51
CA ASP A 335 29.35 61.14 -7.77
C ASP A 335 29.89 61.26 -9.21
N ASP A 336 30.59 62.35 -9.54
CA ASP A 336 31.09 62.58 -10.90
C ASP A 336 32.24 61.64 -11.31
N GLN A 337 32.87 60.98 -10.36
CA GLN A 337 34.00 60.06 -10.55
C GLN A 337 33.59 58.59 -10.33
N ASN A 338 32.61 58.32 -9.49
CA ASN A 338 32.08 57.01 -9.15
C ASN A 338 30.61 56.95 -9.57
N TYR A 339 30.29 56.31 -10.70
CA TYR A 339 28.93 56.31 -11.21
C TYR A 339 28.58 55.04 -11.99
N TYR A 340 27.28 54.74 -12.02
CA TYR A 340 26.71 53.72 -12.87
C TYR A 340 26.34 54.28 -14.24
N GLN A 341 26.71 53.58 -15.30
CA GLN A 341 26.24 53.83 -16.66
C GLN A 341 25.68 52.54 -17.23
N GLY A 342 24.44 52.54 -17.71
CA GLY A 342 23.88 51.33 -18.29
C GLY A 342 22.49 51.47 -18.87
N LYS A 343 22.09 50.44 -19.62
CA LYS A 343 20.76 50.31 -20.23
C LYS A 343 20.19 48.91 -19.94
N ALA A 344 18.92 48.86 -19.56
CA ALA A 344 18.17 47.61 -19.49
C ALA A 344 17.85 47.12 -20.91
N LEU A 345 18.20 45.88 -21.23
CA LEU A 345 18.01 45.28 -22.55
C LEU A 345 16.88 44.24 -22.57
N GLY A 346 16.60 43.60 -21.45
CA GLY A 346 15.52 42.63 -21.38
C GLY A 346 15.45 41.85 -20.07
N THR A 347 14.57 40.86 -20.06
CA THR A 347 14.37 39.92 -18.95
C THR A 347 14.14 38.51 -19.48
N ARG A 348 14.49 37.51 -18.67
CA ARG A 348 13.95 36.14 -18.74
C ARG A 348 13.29 35.83 -17.40
N ILE A 349 12.06 35.34 -17.40
CA ILE A 349 11.27 35.12 -16.17
C ILE A 349 10.77 33.67 -16.16
N ASP A 350 11.07 32.92 -15.11
CA ASP A 350 10.65 31.52 -14.95
C ASP A 350 9.49 31.39 -13.96
N PHE A 351 8.28 31.54 -14.46
CA PHE A 351 7.06 31.33 -13.67
C PHE A 351 6.83 29.88 -13.26
N SER A 352 7.50 28.90 -13.87
CA SER A 352 7.34 27.49 -13.49
C SER A 352 8.09 27.12 -12.21
N LYS A 353 9.03 27.99 -11.79
CA LYS A 353 9.75 27.92 -10.52
C LYS A 353 9.28 28.97 -9.52
N ALA A 354 8.13 29.60 -9.76
CA ALA A 354 7.58 30.57 -8.81
C ALA A 354 7.13 29.85 -7.53
N SER A 355 7.55 30.36 -6.38
CA SER A 355 7.21 29.82 -5.06
C SER A 355 6.41 30.84 -4.25
N TYR A 356 5.77 30.35 -3.19
CA TYR A 356 5.00 31.16 -2.26
C TYR A 356 5.51 30.95 -0.86
N GLU A 357 5.64 32.03 -0.10
CA GLU A 357 5.96 31.98 1.31
C GLU A 357 5.16 33.00 2.10
N LYS A 358 4.96 32.67 3.38
CA LYS A 358 4.37 33.58 4.36
C LYS A 358 5.45 33.97 5.37
N GLU A 359 5.94 35.18 5.24
CA GLU A 359 7.00 35.68 6.10
C GLU A 359 6.47 36.11 7.49
N ASN A 360 7.42 36.32 8.40
CA ASN A 360 7.17 36.90 9.71
C ASN A 360 6.43 38.25 9.60
N GLY A 361 5.35 38.40 10.35
CA GLY A 361 4.47 39.57 10.27
C GLY A 361 3.29 39.39 9.31
N GLY A 362 3.15 38.22 8.67
CA GLY A 362 2.00 37.86 7.84
C GLY A 362 2.04 38.43 6.44
N LYS A 363 3.22 38.88 5.98
CA LYS A 363 3.45 39.21 4.57
C LYS A 363 3.37 37.94 3.75
N GLU A 364 2.75 38.04 2.59
CA GLU A 364 2.56 36.93 1.67
C GLU A 364 3.29 37.26 0.37
N ILE A 365 4.36 36.50 0.12
CA ILE A 365 5.36 36.79 -0.90
C ILE A 365 5.27 35.73 -2.00
N LEU A 366 5.26 36.21 -3.24
CA LEU A 366 5.48 35.42 -4.44
C LEU A 366 6.92 35.63 -4.87
N SER A 367 7.72 34.57 -4.84
CA SER A 367 9.12 34.61 -5.25
C SER A 367 9.26 34.06 -6.67
N VAL A 368 9.86 34.84 -7.56
CA VAL A 368 9.97 34.49 -8.99
C VAL A 368 11.43 34.61 -9.44
N PRO A 369 12.04 33.54 -9.98
CA PRO A 369 13.35 33.63 -10.60
C PRO A 369 13.31 34.51 -11.86
N VAL A 370 14.26 35.42 -11.96
CA VAL A 370 14.40 36.40 -13.04
C VAL A 370 15.85 36.57 -13.42
N GLU A 371 16.14 36.57 -14.73
CA GLU A 371 17.40 37.09 -15.23
C GLU A 371 17.18 38.49 -15.82
N PHE A 372 17.98 39.45 -15.37
CA PHE A 372 18.05 40.77 -15.97
C PHE A 372 19.21 40.88 -16.96
N HIS A 373 18.89 41.20 -18.21
CA HIS A 373 19.90 41.53 -19.22
C HIS A 373 20.12 43.04 -19.24
N THR A 374 21.33 43.47 -18.85
CA THR A 374 21.74 44.87 -18.92
C THR A 374 23.02 45.03 -19.73
N LYS A 375 23.22 46.21 -20.31
CA LYS A 375 24.51 46.62 -20.83
C LYS A 375 25.02 47.77 -19.99
N SER A 376 26.02 47.52 -19.15
CA SER A 376 26.38 48.45 -18.08
C SER A 376 27.84 48.39 -17.63
N ARG A 377 28.26 49.44 -16.92
CA ARG A 377 29.53 49.51 -16.18
C ARG A 377 29.36 50.30 -14.88
N ASN A 378 30.21 49.97 -13.91
CA ASN A 378 30.49 50.84 -12.77
C ASN A 378 31.83 51.54 -13.04
N ALA A 379 31.79 52.86 -13.18
CA ALA A 379 32.99 53.68 -13.29
C ALA A 379 33.47 54.02 -11.88
N TYR A 380 34.77 53.90 -11.64
CA TYR A 380 35.41 54.32 -10.40
C TYR A 380 36.57 55.26 -10.73
N GLU A 381 36.91 56.16 -9.80
CA GLU A 381 37.88 57.26 -10.02
C GLU A 381 39.20 56.82 -10.69
N PHE A 382 39.68 55.61 -10.40
CA PHE A 382 40.96 55.08 -10.90
C PHE A 382 40.82 53.81 -11.77
N ILE A 383 39.60 53.37 -12.07
CA ILE A 383 39.33 52.15 -12.85
C ILE A 383 38.36 52.47 -13.98
N ASN A 384 38.87 52.48 -15.21
CA ASN A 384 38.04 52.62 -16.40
C ASN A 384 37.70 51.22 -16.94
N SER A 385 36.49 50.76 -16.63
CA SER A 385 35.92 49.53 -17.18
C SER A 385 35.15 49.83 -18.47
N ASP A 386 35.15 48.86 -19.38
CA ASP A 386 34.31 48.89 -20.56
C ASP A 386 32.84 48.62 -20.20
N VAL A 387 31.93 49.06 -21.06
CA VAL A 387 30.50 48.73 -20.92
C VAL A 387 30.27 47.31 -21.43
N GLU A 388 29.87 46.43 -20.53
CA GLU A 388 29.71 45.00 -20.80
C GLU A 388 28.25 44.58 -20.78
N ASP A 389 27.94 43.51 -21.53
CA ASP A 389 26.69 42.79 -21.39
C ASP A 389 26.73 41.97 -20.09
N LYS A 390 25.74 42.19 -19.22
CA LYS A 390 25.59 41.52 -17.93
C LYS A 390 24.25 40.82 -17.85
N TYR A 391 24.27 39.65 -17.23
CA TYR A 391 23.12 38.81 -16.96
C TYR A 391 23.10 38.59 -15.45
N ASP A 392 22.23 39.31 -14.76
CA ASP A 392 22.08 39.21 -13.31
C ASP A 392 20.96 38.21 -13.03
N GLU A 393 21.28 37.13 -12.31
CA GLU A 393 20.37 36.04 -11.96
C GLU A 393 19.85 36.28 -10.54
N GLU A 394 18.55 36.58 -10.42
CA GLU A 394 17.94 37.09 -9.20
C GLU A 394 16.64 36.33 -8.88
N ILE A 395 16.28 36.28 -7.61
CA ILE A 395 14.95 35.94 -7.12
C ILE A 395 14.26 37.26 -6.76
N ILE A 396 13.12 37.51 -7.39
CA ILE A 396 12.32 38.70 -7.14
C ILE A 396 11.16 38.32 -6.23
N GLY A 397 11.15 38.87 -5.02
CA GLY A 397 10.03 38.76 -4.08
C GLY A 397 8.98 39.82 -4.37
N LEU A 398 7.73 39.40 -4.57
CA LEU A 398 6.59 40.28 -4.79
C LEU A 398 5.59 40.18 -3.64
N GLU A 399 5.32 41.30 -2.97
CA GLU A 399 4.29 41.39 -1.94
C GLU A 399 2.94 41.78 -2.58
N TYR A 400 1.89 41.01 -2.27
CA TYR A 400 0.54 41.34 -2.68
C TYR A 400 -0.18 42.19 -1.64
N ASN A 401 -0.73 43.33 -2.06
CA ASN A 401 -1.60 44.14 -1.23
C ASN A 401 -3.07 43.77 -1.47
N PRO A 402 -3.74 43.06 -0.54
CA PRO A 402 -5.13 42.61 -0.76
C PRO A 402 -6.13 43.76 -0.81
N ASN A 403 -5.86 44.86 -0.09
CA ASN A 403 -6.76 46.03 -0.06
C ASN A 403 -6.75 46.79 -1.40
N LYS A 404 -5.58 46.89 -2.04
CA LYS A 404 -5.40 47.58 -3.32
C LYS A 404 -5.48 46.63 -4.52
N LYS A 405 -5.49 45.32 -4.28
CA LYS A 405 -5.39 44.26 -5.31
C LYS A 405 -4.23 44.51 -6.26
N SER A 406 -3.07 44.84 -5.70
CA SER A 406 -1.89 45.27 -6.45
C SER A 406 -0.62 44.66 -5.88
N TRP A 407 0.36 44.46 -6.74
CA TRP A 407 1.68 43.95 -6.40
C TRP A 407 2.70 45.06 -6.26
N VAL A 408 3.69 44.86 -5.39
CA VAL A 408 4.92 45.66 -5.31
C VAL A 408 6.12 44.72 -5.28
N ILE A 409 7.26 45.16 -5.81
CA ILE A 409 8.52 44.42 -5.63
C ILE A 409 9.01 44.69 -4.20
N ASP A 410 9.12 43.64 -3.39
CA ASP A 410 9.55 43.75 -1.99
C ASP A 410 11.06 43.51 -1.83
N SER A 411 11.62 42.56 -2.60
CA SER A 411 13.03 42.17 -2.54
C SER A 411 13.61 41.83 -3.90
N GLU A 412 14.93 41.90 -3.99
CA GLU A 412 15.77 41.46 -5.11
C GLU A 412 17.00 40.77 -4.49
N GLU A 413 17.09 39.46 -4.66
CA GLU A 413 18.15 38.64 -4.05
C GLU A 413 18.89 37.84 -5.11
N SER A 414 20.22 37.85 -5.06
CA SER A 414 21.01 37.09 -6.04
C SER A 414 20.78 35.60 -5.86
N ASP A 415 20.48 34.91 -6.95
CA ASP A 415 20.25 33.47 -6.95
C ASP A 415 21.60 32.75 -6.96
N TYR A 416 22.27 32.64 -5.80
CA TYR A 416 23.57 31.97 -5.71
C TYR A 416 23.53 30.48 -6.06
N SER A 417 22.34 29.89 -6.21
CA SER A 417 22.15 28.49 -6.61
C SER A 417 22.18 28.29 -8.13
N SER A 418 22.19 29.37 -8.91
CA SER A 418 22.11 29.39 -10.38
C SER A 418 23.39 28.95 -11.12
N GLY A 419 24.48 28.64 -10.42
CA GLY A 419 25.84 28.43 -10.98
C GLY A 419 26.04 27.26 -11.96
N GLY A 420 24.99 26.70 -12.56
CA GLY A 420 25.04 25.69 -13.61
C GLY A 420 24.58 26.23 -14.98
N ASN A 421 24.92 25.52 -16.06
CA ASN A 421 24.55 25.90 -17.45
C ASN A 421 23.02 25.87 -17.75
N ASP A 422 22.18 25.53 -16.76
CA ASP A 422 20.75 25.24 -16.94
C ASP A 422 19.82 26.34 -16.39
N TYR A 423 20.34 27.48 -15.92
CA TYR A 423 19.51 28.61 -15.48
C TYR A 423 18.67 29.16 -16.65
N MET A 424 17.37 29.36 -16.42
CA MET A 424 16.41 29.84 -17.45
C MET A 424 16.38 28.98 -18.73
N SER A 425 16.60 27.66 -18.60
CA SER A 425 16.58 26.69 -19.71
C SER A 425 15.20 26.09 -19.99
N ALA A 426 14.23 26.27 -19.07
CA ALA A 426 12.90 25.69 -19.20
C ALA A 426 12.12 26.32 -20.37
N SER A 427 11.38 25.49 -21.10
CA SER A 427 10.54 25.95 -22.23
C SER A 427 9.42 26.94 -21.84
N SER A 428 9.10 27.00 -20.54
CA SER A 428 8.13 27.91 -19.92
C SER A 428 8.68 29.33 -19.68
N VAL A 429 9.98 29.56 -19.86
CA VAL A 429 10.63 30.86 -19.61
C VAL A 429 10.12 31.92 -20.56
N GLU A 430 9.70 33.06 -19.99
CA GLU A 430 9.22 34.19 -20.77
C GLU A 430 10.33 35.24 -20.99
N LYS A 431 10.68 35.47 -22.25
CA LYS A 431 11.67 36.47 -22.64
C LYS A 431 11.01 37.80 -23.03
N THR A 432 11.57 38.90 -22.54
CA THR A 432 11.22 40.26 -22.99
C THR A 432 12.48 41.01 -23.44
N THR A 433 12.40 41.77 -24.53
CA THR A 433 13.46 42.69 -25.00
C THR A 433 12.90 44.12 -25.04
N PHE A 434 13.71 45.10 -24.66
CA PHE A 434 13.30 46.51 -24.46
C PHE A 434 13.74 47.48 -25.56
#